data_AF-A0A8K0P3E9-F1
#
_entry.id   AF-A0A8K0P3E9-F1
#
_cell.length_a   1.000
_cell.length_b   1.000
_cell.length_c   1.000
_cell.angle_alpha   90.00
_cell.angle_beta   90.00
_cell.angle_gamma   90.00
#
_symmetry.space_group_name_H-M   'P 1'
#
loop_
_entity.id
_entity.type
_entity.pdbx_description
1 polymer ?
#
loop_
_entity_poly.entity_id
_entity_poly.type
_entity_poly.pdbx_seq_one_letter_code
_entity_poly.pdbx_strand_id
1 'polypeptide(L)'
;METRFGGDTQVKIPVQNISMPDISFSMQLPRDENFSIFIPFHRDMATRLIEVFMGMRNYDDFLSASVYCRGRVNPYMYVYALSVAILHRPETKNLRIPPLAEIFPGKYVDSSVLVKAREEANVFSQGTRVPIEISKDRTASDLEPEHRVAYFREDIGINLHHWHWHLVFPFSGPRDIVEKDRRGEIFFYMHQQIQARYNFERLCNKLGRVKRLHDFREPIPEAYFPKLDNMIASRNWAAREVDQLVFDIQDLERWRDRIIEAIQIGRVVNEKGESVELTEQGGIDVLGNMVEATILTINRNLYGDIHNLAHAALGICHDPDMRHLVSLFNSETYK
;
A
#
# COMPACT_ATOMS: atom_id res chain seq x y z
N MET A 1 -25.35 -1.46 -22.69
CA MET A 1 -25.47 -1.05 -21.27
C MET A 1 -26.06 0.34 -21.14
N GLU A 2 -25.59 1.32 -21.91
CA GLU A 2 -26.07 2.71 -21.85
C GLU A 2 -27.58 2.86 -22.13
N THR A 3 -28.15 2.07 -23.02
CA THR A 3 -29.59 2.02 -23.30
C THR A 3 -30.43 1.29 -22.23
N ARG A 4 -29.82 0.51 -21.34
CA ARG A 4 -30.51 -0.19 -20.23
C ARG A 4 -30.40 0.54 -18.89
N PHE A 5 -29.38 1.37 -18.69
CA PHE A 5 -29.13 2.10 -17.44
C PHE A 5 -29.12 3.63 -17.61
N GLY A 6 -29.11 4.17 -18.83
CA GLY A 6 -29.02 5.60 -19.12
C GLY A 6 -30.37 6.34 -19.27
N GLY A 7 -31.48 5.61 -19.17
CA GLY A 7 -32.84 6.16 -19.18
C GLY A 7 -33.29 6.76 -17.85
N ASP A 8 -32.83 6.17 -16.72
CA ASP A 8 -33.25 6.53 -15.36
C ASP A 8 -32.18 7.31 -14.56
N THR A 9 -31.05 7.68 -15.17
CA THR A 9 -29.99 8.43 -14.49
C THR A 9 -30.32 9.91 -14.40
N GLN A 10 -30.50 10.42 -13.17
CA GLN A 10 -30.81 11.83 -12.89
C GLN A 10 -29.67 12.80 -13.28
N VAL A 11 -28.43 12.32 -13.41
CA VAL A 11 -27.26 13.13 -13.75
C VAL A 11 -26.43 12.42 -14.81
N LYS A 12 -26.10 13.13 -15.90
CA LYS A 12 -25.20 12.68 -16.96
C LYS A 12 -23.98 13.59 -16.96
N ILE A 13 -22.79 13.00 -16.82
CA ILE A 13 -21.53 13.74 -16.82
C ILE A 13 -20.92 13.59 -18.22
N PRO A 14 -20.77 14.67 -19.00
CA PRO A 14 -20.09 14.60 -20.29
C PRO A 14 -18.61 14.30 -20.08
N VAL A 15 -18.06 13.42 -20.91
CA VAL A 15 -16.63 13.06 -20.91
C VAL A 15 -16.04 13.49 -22.25
N GLN A 16 -14.92 14.19 -22.24
CA GLN A 16 -14.28 14.67 -23.46
C GLN A 16 -13.59 13.52 -24.18
N ASN A 17 -13.62 13.57 -25.52
CA ASN A 17 -12.83 12.63 -26.31
C ASN A 17 -11.39 13.16 -26.40
N ILE A 18 -10.47 12.45 -25.76
CA ILE A 18 -9.05 12.84 -25.70
C ILE A 18 -8.17 11.74 -26.30
N SER A 19 -7.00 12.13 -26.81
CA SER A 19 -5.95 11.17 -27.14
C SER A 19 -5.29 10.70 -25.85
N MET A 20 -5.35 9.39 -25.58
CA MET A 20 -4.77 8.81 -24.37
C MET A 20 -3.29 8.46 -24.59
N PRO A 21 -2.41 8.75 -23.60
CA PRO A 21 -1.09 8.15 -23.55
C PRO A 21 -1.17 6.62 -23.48
N ASP A 22 -0.11 5.94 -23.90
CA ASP A 22 -0.03 4.49 -23.76
C ASP A 22 -0.03 4.05 -22.29
N ILE A 23 -0.99 3.20 -21.94
CA ILE A 23 -1.16 2.58 -20.63
C ILE A 23 -0.99 1.06 -20.68
N SER A 24 -0.50 0.50 -21.80
CA SER A 24 -0.30 -0.93 -22.01
C SER A 24 0.48 -1.58 -20.86
N PHE A 25 1.52 -0.91 -20.36
CA PHE A 25 2.30 -1.35 -19.21
C PHE A 25 1.46 -1.47 -17.94
N SER A 26 0.67 -0.44 -17.59
CA SER A 26 -0.23 -0.48 -16.43
C SER A 26 -1.37 -1.50 -16.60
N MET A 27 -1.68 -1.93 -17.82
CA MET A 27 -2.70 -2.95 -18.10
C MET A 27 -2.18 -4.39 -17.97
N GLN A 28 -0.88 -4.58 -17.74
CA GLN A 28 -0.30 -5.92 -17.58
C GLN A 28 -0.77 -6.62 -16.30
N LEU A 29 -1.08 -5.86 -15.23
CA LEU A 29 -1.70 -6.42 -14.03
C LEU A 29 -3.19 -6.71 -14.29
N PRO A 30 -3.63 -7.98 -14.27
CA PRO A 30 -5.03 -8.33 -14.51
C PRO A 30 -5.96 -7.68 -13.48
N ARG A 31 -7.23 -7.52 -13.87
CA ARG A 31 -8.20 -6.78 -13.06
C ARG A 31 -8.69 -7.54 -11.82
N ASP A 32 -8.57 -8.85 -11.85
CA ASP A 32 -8.95 -9.82 -10.83
C ASP A 32 -7.76 -10.28 -9.97
N GLU A 33 -6.64 -9.55 -10.02
CA GLU A 33 -5.44 -9.84 -9.24
C GLU A 33 -5.24 -8.89 -8.05
N ASN A 34 -4.48 -9.29 -7.02
CA ASN A 34 -4.16 -8.37 -5.92
C ASN A 34 -3.10 -7.36 -6.35
N PHE A 35 -3.17 -6.15 -5.82
CA PHE A 35 -2.14 -5.14 -5.99
C PHE A 35 -1.43 -4.89 -4.67
N SER A 36 -0.10 -4.76 -4.74
CA SER A 36 0.74 -4.34 -3.62
C SER A 36 1.85 -3.43 -4.12
N ILE A 37 1.96 -2.24 -3.53
CA ILE A 37 3.01 -1.26 -3.87
C ILE A 37 4.41 -1.71 -3.43
N PHE A 38 4.51 -2.72 -2.56
CA PHE A 38 5.78 -3.30 -2.12
C PHE A 38 6.39 -4.26 -3.15
N ILE A 39 5.61 -4.70 -4.15
CA ILE A 39 6.13 -5.48 -5.27
C ILE A 39 6.65 -4.49 -6.32
N PRO A 40 7.96 -4.53 -6.68
CA PRO A 40 8.57 -3.55 -7.59
C PRO A 40 7.81 -3.38 -8.91
N PHE A 41 7.38 -4.47 -9.52
CA PHE A 41 6.66 -4.39 -10.80
C PHE A 41 5.30 -3.70 -10.70
N HIS A 42 4.54 -4.00 -9.65
CA HIS A 42 3.27 -3.31 -9.38
C HIS A 42 3.49 -1.83 -9.12
N ARG A 43 4.56 -1.51 -8.40
CA ARG A 43 4.96 -0.15 -8.12
C ARG A 43 5.28 0.62 -9.40
N ASP A 44 6.01 0.02 -10.32
CA ASP A 44 6.34 0.65 -11.60
C ASP A 44 5.07 0.87 -12.45
N MET A 45 4.17 -0.12 -12.51
CA MET A 45 2.87 0.01 -13.19
C MET A 45 2.00 1.13 -12.59
N ALA A 46 1.98 1.25 -11.26
CA ALA A 46 1.27 2.31 -10.55
C ALA A 46 1.92 3.68 -10.77
N THR A 47 3.25 3.76 -10.73
CA THR A 47 4.01 4.98 -11.02
C THR A 47 3.72 5.46 -12.44
N ARG A 48 3.71 4.56 -13.43
CA ARG A 48 3.34 4.91 -14.80
C ARG A 48 1.92 5.46 -14.90
N LEU A 49 0.98 4.87 -14.18
CA LEU A 49 -0.41 5.34 -14.17
C LEU A 49 -0.53 6.73 -13.49
N ILE A 50 0.23 6.98 -12.42
CA ILE A 50 0.33 8.29 -11.77
C ILE A 50 0.90 9.33 -12.74
N GLU A 51 1.97 9.02 -13.46
CA GLU A 51 2.56 9.92 -14.47
C GLU A 51 1.52 10.33 -15.53
N VAL A 52 0.73 9.37 -16.02
CA VAL A 52 -0.35 9.65 -16.98
C VAL A 52 -1.36 10.62 -16.39
N PHE A 53 -1.84 10.37 -15.17
CA PHE A 53 -2.82 11.24 -14.51
C PHE A 53 -2.28 12.63 -14.19
N MET A 54 -1.02 12.74 -13.78
CA MET A 54 -0.37 14.01 -13.47
C MET A 54 -0.03 14.80 -14.74
N GLY A 55 0.28 14.11 -15.84
CA GLY A 55 0.56 14.71 -17.15
C GLY A 55 -0.66 15.24 -17.89
N MET A 56 -1.89 15.00 -17.41
CA MET A 56 -3.10 15.58 -18.00
C MET A 56 -3.12 17.09 -17.85
N ARG A 57 -3.50 17.80 -18.92
CA ARG A 57 -3.33 19.26 -19.04
C ARG A 57 -4.24 20.05 -18.10
N ASN A 58 -5.46 19.56 -17.88
CA ASN A 58 -6.48 20.20 -17.07
C ASN A 58 -7.39 19.14 -16.43
N TYR A 59 -8.33 19.60 -15.60
CA TYR A 59 -9.30 18.75 -14.92
C TYR A 59 -10.16 17.88 -15.87
N ASP A 60 -10.60 18.42 -17.01
CA ASP A 60 -11.47 17.67 -17.94
C ASP A 60 -10.73 16.53 -18.65
N ASP A 61 -9.49 16.78 -19.06
CA ASP A 61 -8.59 15.74 -19.59
C ASP A 61 -8.32 14.68 -18.51
N PHE A 62 -8.06 15.11 -17.28
CA PHE A 62 -7.84 14.22 -16.14
C PHE A 62 -9.06 13.34 -15.83
N LEU A 63 -10.27 13.93 -15.83
CA LEU A 63 -11.52 13.20 -15.67
C LEU A 63 -11.71 12.17 -16.79
N SER A 64 -11.45 12.58 -18.04
CA SER A 64 -11.59 11.70 -19.21
C SER A 64 -10.60 10.54 -19.18
N ALA A 65 -9.34 10.79 -18.79
CA ALA A 65 -8.34 9.76 -18.57
C ALA A 65 -8.70 8.82 -17.41
N SER A 66 -9.20 9.36 -16.30
CA SER A 66 -9.68 8.58 -15.16
C SER A 66 -10.82 7.63 -15.56
N VAL A 67 -11.83 8.12 -16.29
CA VAL A 67 -12.93 7.30 -16.81
C VAL A 67 -12.43 6.22 -17.76
N TYR A 68 -11.49 6.56 -18.66
CA TYR A 68 -10.89 5.61 -19.60
C TYR A 68 -10.18 4.46 -18.87
N CYS A 69 -9.37 4.78 -17.86
CA CYS A 69 -8.58 3.81 -17.09
C CYS A 69 -9.43 2.91 -16.18
N ARG A 70 -10.53 3.42 -15.60
CA ARG A 70 -11.35 2.71 -14.59
C ARG A 70 -11.76 1.29 -14.98
N GLY A 71 -12.07 1.07 -16.26
CA GLY A 71 -12.50 -0.23 -16.79
C GLY A 71 -11.37 -1.12 -17.31
N ARG A 72 -10.13 -0.63 -17.37
CA ARG A 72 -9.02 -1.25 -18.12
C ARG A 72 -7.87 -1.69 -17.24
N VAL A 73 -7.61 -0.99 -16.14
CA VAL A 73 -6.54 -1.33 -15.20
C VAL A 73 -7.08 -2.03 -13.95
N ASN A 74 -6.18 -2.65 -13.19
CA ASN A 74 -6.48 -3.26 -11.89
C ASN A 74 -7.17 -2.25 -10.95
N PRO A 75 -8.30 -2.60 -10.30
CA PRO A 75 -9.08 -1.62 -9.54
C PRO A 75 -8.37 -1.10 -8.28
N TYR A 76 -7.56 -1.92 -7.60
CA TYR A 76 -6.77 -1.46 -6.46
C TYR A 76 -5.68 -0.48 -6.90
N MET A 77 -4.96 -0.81 -7.98
CA MET A 77 -3.95 0.07 -8.55
C MET A 77 -4.56 1.38 -9.07
N TYR A 78 -5.74 1.30 -9.72
CA TYR A 78 -6.49 2.46 -10.18
C TYR A 78 -6.83 3.41 -9.03
N VAL A 79 -7.43 2.90 -7.96
CA VAL A 79 -7.82 3.73 -6.81
C VAL A 79 -6.59 4.33 -6.13
N TYR A 80 -5.49 3.56 -6.01
CA TYR A 80 -4.23 4.09 -5.48
C TYR A 80 -3.70 5.25 -6.34
N ALA A 81 -3.48 5.02 -7.63
CA ALA A 81 -2.91 6.02 -8.55
C ALA A 81 -3.80 7.26 -8.67
N LEU A 82 -5.12 7.06 -8.72
CA LEU A 82 -6.09 8.16 -8.77
C LEU A 82 -6.08 8.98 -7.47
N SER A 83 -6.00 8.32 -6.30
CA SER A 83 -5.94 9.02 -5.02
C SER A 83 -4.68 9.87 -4.88
N VAL A 84 -3.52 9.33 -5.31
CA VAL A 84 -2.27 10.11 -5.36
C VAL A 84 -2.44 11.32 -6.28
N ALA A 85 -2.99 11.13 -7.49
CA ALA A 85 -3.17 12.24 -8.43
C ALA A 85 -4.13 13.32 -7.89
N ILE A 86 -5.25 12.93 -7.28
CA ILE A 86 -6.20 13.88 -6.67
C ILE A 86 -5.55 14.71 -5.56
N LEU A 87 -4.68 14.12 -4.74
CA LEU A 87 -3.99 14.86 -3.66
C LEU A 87 -2.96 15.86 -4.19
N HIS A 88 -2.40 15.61 -5.38
CA HIS A 88 -1.23 16.33 -5.87
C HIS A 88 -1.51 17.29 -7.02
N ARG A 89 -2.62 17.15 -7.75
CA ARG A 89 -2.98 18.10 -8.80
C ARG A 89 -3.53 19.40 -8.20
N PRO A 90 -3.08 20.59 -8.67
CA PRO A 90 -3.56 21.87 -8.15
C PRO A 90 -5.08 22.07 -8.28
N GLU A 91 -5.66 21.58 -9.37
CA GLU A 91 -7.08 21.73 -9.71
C GLU A 91 -8.00 20.85 -8.87
N THR A 92 -7.47 19.81 -8.21
CA THR A 92 -8.26 18.83 -7.44
C THR A 92 -8.17 19.01 -5.94
N LYS A 93 -7.54 20.10 -5.45
CA LYS A 93 -7.33 20.37 -4.00
C LYS A 93 -8.61 20.35 -3.16
N ASN A 94 -9.75 20.67 -3.77
CA ASN A 94 -11.05 20.70 -3.09
C ASN A 94 -11.86 19.41 -3.28
N LEU A 95 -11.32 18.41 -3.98
CA LEU A 95 -11.98 17.13 -4.14
C LEU A 95 -11.74 16.26 -2.91
N ARG A 96 -12.84 15.80 -2.32
CA ARG A 96 -12.78 14.85 -1.22
C ARG A 96 -12.48 13.45 -1.76
N ILE A 97 -11.42 12.84 -1.27
CA ILE A 97 -11.16 11.42 -1.49
C ILE A 97 -12.05 10.62 -0.53
N PRO A 98 -12.91 9.71 -1.02
CA PRO A 98 -13.69 8.85 -0.15
C PRO A 98 -12.76 7.95 0.69
N PRO A 99 -13.09 7.67 1.96
CA PRO A 99 -12.32 6.74 2.77
C PRO A 99 -12.16 5.39 2.07
N LEU A 100 -10.96 4.80 2.14
CA LEU A 100 -10.72 3.50 1.49
C LEU A 100 -11.62 2.40 2.05
N ALA A 101 -12.07 2.53 3.30
CA ALA A 101 -13.03 1.60 3.91
C ALA A 101 -14.41 1.61 3.23
N GLU A 102 -14.80 2.72 2.59
CA GLU A 102 -16.05 2.79 1.79
C GLU A 102 -15.85 2.21 0.38
N ILE A 103 -14.65 2.36 -0.18
CA ILE A 103 -14.33 1.89 -1.54
C ILE A 103 -14.03 0.39 -1.56
N PHE A 104 -13.24 -0.09 -0.59
CA PHE A 104 -12.82 -1.48 -0.45
C PHE A 104 -13.02 -1.96 1.00
N PRO A 105 -14.27 -2.16 1.44
CA PRO A 105 -14.57 -2.57 2.81
C PRO A 105 -13.93 -3.91 3.20
N GLY A 106 -13.71 -4.83 2.25
CA GLY A 106 -13.01 -6.10 2.50
C GLY A 106 -11.55 -5.98 2.94
N LYS A 107 -10.96 -4.77 2.92
CA LYS A 107 -9.66 -4.49 3.55
C LYS A 107 -9.75 -4.21 5.05
N TYR A 108 -10.96 -4.06 5.59
CA TYR A 108 -11.20 -3.58 6.95
C TYR A 108 -12.15 -4.50 7.72
N VAL A 109 -13.13 -5.10 7.04
CA VAL A 109 -14.14 -5.98 7.64
C VAL A 109 -14.05 -7.40 7.08
N ASP A 110 -14.41 -8.37 7.92
CA ASP A 110 -14.46 -9.79 7.55
C ASP A 110 -15.56 -10.06 6.51
N SER A 111 -15.38 -11.09 5.68
CA SER A 111 -16.33 -11.44 4.63
C SER A 111 -17.68 -11.87 5.16
N SER A 112 -17.75 -12.45 6.37
CA SER A 112 -19.03 -12.78 7.00
C SER A 112 -19.92 -11.54 7.20
N VAL A 113 -19.32 -10.39 7.51
CA VAL A 113 -20.01 -9.09 7.63
C VAL A 113 -20.50 -8.62 6.28
N LEU A 114 -19.70 -8.79 5.22
CA LEU A 114 -20.08 -8.39 3.86
C LEU A 114 -21.21 -9.24 3.29
N VAL A 115 -21.24 -10.54 3.62
CA VAL A 115 -22.35 -11.43 3.25
C VAL A 115 -23.64 -10.97 3.90
N LYS A 116 -23.62 -10.68 5.21
CA LYS A 116 -24.79 -10.12 5.93
C LYS A 116 -25.22 -8.77 5.33
N ALA A 117 -24.27 -7.91 4.98
CA ALA A 117 -24.57 -6.61 4.37
C ALA A 117 -25.25 -6.76 3.00
N ARG A 118 -24.87 -7.79 2.22
CA ARG A 118 -25.52 -8.10 0.94
C ARG A 118 -26.94 -8.61 1.14
N GLU A 119 -27.16 -9.48 2.13
CA GLU A 119 -28.49 -9.95 2.50
C GLU A 119 -29.39 -8.77 2.89
N GLU A 120 -28.93 -7.95 3.84
CA GLU A 120 -29.65 -6.76 4.30
C GLU A 120 -30.02 -5.81 3.15
N ALA A 121 -29.07 -5.58 2.23
CA ALA A 121 -29.27 -4.69 1.10
C ALA A 121 -30.32 -5.21 0.09
N ASN A 122 -30.43 -6.53 -0.06
CA ASN A 122 -31.35 -7.18 -1.00
C ASN A 122 -32.76 -7.37 -0.41
N VAL A 123 -32.86 -7.55 0.90
CA VAL A 123 -34.13 -7.83 1.59
C VAL A 123 -34.84 -6.54 2.00
N PHE A 124 -34.09 -5.55 2.50
CA PHE A 124 -34.67 -4.34 3.11
C PHE A 124 -34.48 -3.09 2.24
N SER A 125 -35.52 -2.26 2.20
CA SER A 125 -35.53 -0.99 1.48
C SER A 125 -34.57 0.02 2.12
N GLN A 126 -34.05 0.92 1.29
CA GLN A 126 -33.18 2.00 1.76
C GLN A 126 -33.91 2.84 2.84
N GLY A 127 -33.30 3.01 4.01
CA GLY A 127 -33.88 3.72 5.16
C GLY A 127 -34.46 2.83 6.26
N THR A 128 -34.69 1.54 6.00
CA THR A 128 -35.16 0.56 7.01
C THR A 128 -34.06 -0.39 7.49
N ARG A 129 -32.88 -0.31 6.87
CA ARG A 129 -31.74 -1.19 7.15
C ARG A 129 -31.15 -0.93 8.53
N VAL A 130 -30.73 -1.99 9.21
CA VAL A 130 -30.08 -1.91 10.52
C VAL A 130 -28.55 -2.03 10.41
N PRO A 131 -27.78 -1.39 11.30
CA PRO A 131 -26.33 -1.57 11.34
C PRO A 131 -25.94 -3.02 11.67
N ILE A 132 -24.95 -3.54 10.96
CA ILE A 132 -24.36 -4.85 11.26
C ILE A 132 -23.18 -4.63 12.22
N GLU A 133 -23.29 -5.18 13.42
CA GLU A 133 -22.23 -5.10 14.42
C GLU A 133 -21.05 -6.00 14.05
N ILE A 134 -19.84 -5.46 14.18
CA ILE A 134 -18.59 -6.18 13.93
C ILE A 134 -18.03 -6.62 15.28
N SER A 135 -17.80 -7.93 15.45
CA SER A 135 -17.19 -8.45 16.66
C SER A 135 -15.75 -7.92 16.81
N LYS A 136 -15.39 -7.53 18.03
CA LYS A 136 -14.00 -7.22 18.41
C LYS A 136 -13.12 -8.48 18.30
N ASP A 137 -13.65 -9.64 18.68
CA ASP A 137 -12.92 -10.90 18.77
C ASP A 137 -13.08 -11.70 17.48
N ARG A 138 -12.66 -11.12 16.36
CA ARG A 138 -12.81 -11.71 15.02
C ARG A 138 -11.56 -12.45 14.54
N THR A 139 -10.37 -11.93 14.85
CA THR A 139 -9.10 -12.45 14.33
C THR A 139 -8.52 -13.53 15.23
N ALA A 140 -8.68 -13.37 16.55
CA ALA A 140 -8.27 -14.31 17.59
C ALA A 140 -9.19 -14.22 18.82
N SER A 141 -8.91 -15.08 19.80
CA SER A 141 -9.52 -15.03 21.15
C SER A 141 -8.46 -14.60 22.17
N ASP A 142 -8.88 -14.34 23.42
CA ASP A 142 -7.98 -13.99 24.52
C ASP A 142 -6.95 -15.07 24.90
N LEU A 143 -7.03 -16.26 24.30
CA LEU A 143 -5.97 -17.28 24.38
C LEU A 143 -4.68 -16.83 23.68
N GLU A 144 -4.77 -15.93 22.70
CA GLU A 144 -3.64 -15.31 22.01
C GLU A 144 -3.28 -13.99 22.72
N PRO A 145 -2.14 -13.89 23.43
CA PRO A 145 -1.78 -12.67 24.16
C PRO A 145 -1.73 -11.41 23.30
N GLU A 146 -1.31 -11.52 22.03
CA GLU A 146 -1.26 -10.39 21.11
C GLU A 146 -2.66 -9.86 20.75
N HIS A 147 -3.73 -10.65 20.95
CA HIS A 147 -5.12 -10.22 20.71
C HIS A 147 -5.55 -9.08 21.64
N ARG A 148 -4.92 -8.93 22.82
CA ARG A 148 -5.26 -7.85 23.77
C ARG A 148 -5.11 -6.45 23.18
N VAL A 149 -4.21 -6.28 22.22
CA VAL A 149 -3.97 -5.02 21.51
C VAL A 149 -4.54 -5.01 20.09
N ALA A 150 -5.43 -5.95 19.75
CA ALA A 150 -6.12 -5.98 18.45
C ALA A 150 -6.93 -4.70 18.19
N TYR A 151 -7.53 -4.09 19.22
CA TYR A 151 -8.24 -2.82 19.08
C TYR A 151 -7.37 -1.67 18.56
N PHE A 152 -6.04 -1.73 18.77
CA PHE A 152 -5.11 -0.75 18.22
C PHE A 152 -4.65 -1.15 16.81
N ARG A 153 -4.29 -2.43 16.63
CA ARG A 153 -3.76 -2.94 15.34
C ARG A 153 -4.81 -2.97 14.24
N GLU A 154 -6.05 -3.25 14.59
CA GLU A 154 -7.17 -3.47 13.66
C GLU A 154 -8.15 -2.30 13.63
N ASP A 155 -7.84 -1.19 14.30
CA ASP A 155 -8.65 0.02 14.22
C ASP A 155 -8.69 0.55 12.79
N ILE A 156 -9.90 0.84 12.30
CA ILE A 156 -10.12 1.33 10.94
C ILE A 156 -9.46 2.69 10.75
N GLY A 157 -9.52 3.56 11.77
CA GLY A 157 -8.92 4.91 11.73
C GLY A 157 -7.40 4.88 11.63
N ILE A 158 -6.73 4.06 12.44
CA ILE A 158 -5.27 3.88 12.42
C ILE A 158 -4.81 3.33 11.07
N ASN A 159 -5.50 2.31 10.54
CA ASN A 159 -5.16 1.74 9.23
C ASN A 159 -5.43 2.73 8.07
N LEU A 160 -6.51 3.52 8.15
CA LEU A 160 -6.78 4.59 7.18
C LEU A 160 -5.73 5.71 7.27
N HIS A 161 -5.30 6.08 8.47
CA HIS A 161 -4.23 7.06 8.68
C HIS A 161 -2.92 6.58 8.03
N HIS A 162 -2.51 5.34 8.27
CA HIS A 162 -1.31 4.75 7.67
C HIS A 162 -1.39 4.75 6.14
N TRP A 163 -2.53 4.31 5.58
CA TRP A 163 -2.74 4.34 4.13
C TRP A 163 -2.67 5.76 3.56
N HIS A 164 -3.36 6.72 4.18
CA HIS A 164 -3.41 8.09 3.71
C HIS A 164 -2.06 8.80 3.83
N TRP A 165 -1.29 8.54 4.88
CA TRP A 165 0.06 9.09 5.04
C TRP A 165 0.95 8.66 3.86
N HIS A 166 0.91 7.39 3.46
CA HIS A 166 1.66 6.89 2.30
C HIS A 166 1.14 7.40 0.95
N LEU A 167 -0.12 7.86 0.86
CA LEU A 167 -0.60 8.58 -0.33
C LEU A 167 -0.05 10.00 -0.41
N VAL A 168 0.05 10.69 0.72
CA VAL A 168 0.61 12.05 0.81
C VAL A 168 2.13 12.01 0.62
N PHE A 169 2.80 11.02 1.17
CA PHE A 169 4.24 10.81 1.06
C PHE A 169 4.54 9.48 0.35
N PRO A 170 4.23 9.35 -0.95
CA PRO A 170 4.57 8.14 -1.70
C PRO A 170 6.09 8.04 -1.85
N PHE A 171 6.60 6.81 -1.91
CA PHE A 171 8.05 6.56 -2.06
C PHE A 171 8.49 6.37 -3.53
N SER A 172 7.53 6.27 -4.45
CA SER A 172 7.73 6.24 -5.91
C SER A 172 6.70 7.11 -6.63
N GLY A 173 7.02 7.53 -7.85
CA GLY A 173 6.19 8.45 -8.64
C GLY A 173 7.01 9.57 -9.29
N PRO A 174 6.35 10.53 -9.95
CA PRO A 174 6.96 11.79 -10.37
C PRO A 174 7.74 12.46 -9.23
N ARG A 175 8.90 13.02 -9.54
CA ARG A 175 9.83 13.56 -8.53
C ARG A 175 9.21 14.69 -7.71
N ASP A 176 8.46 15.59 -8.33
CA ASP A 176 7.73 16.69 -7.69
C ASP A 176 6.66 16.22 -6.68
N ILE A 177 6.17 14.98 -6.82
CA ILE A 177 5.26 14.37 -5.86
C ILE A 177 6.02 13.80 -4.66
N VAL A 178 7.13 13.10 -4.91
CA VAL A 178 7.89 12.39 -3.88
C VAL A 178 8.80 13.32 -3.07
N GLU A 179 9.42 14.30 -3.74
CA GLU A 179 10.36 15.28 -3.17
C GLU A 179 9.62 16.35 -2.38
N LYS A 180 9.16 15.96 -1.18
CA LYS A 180 8.58 16.85 -0.18
C LYS A 180 9.60 17.17 0.90
N ASP A 181 9.40 18.34 1.51
CA ASP A 181 10.24 18.82 2.60
C ASP A 181 10.36 17.77 3.72
N ARG A 182 11.60 17.39 4.02
CA ARG A 182 11.98 16.46 5.10
C ARG A 182 11.19 15.15 5.12
N ARG A 183 10.81 14.63 3.95
CA ARG A 183 9.92 13.46 3.85
C ARG A 183 10.53 12.16 4.40
N GLY A 184 11.85 11.99 4.34
CA GLY A 184 12.53 10.88 4.97
C GLY A 184 12.52 11.00 6.49
N GLU A 185 12.67 12.20 7.02
CA GLU A 185 12.55 12.43 8.46
C GLU A 185 11.12 12.21 8.96
N ILE A 186 10.12 12.69 8.21
CA ILE A 186 8.70 12.47 8.55
C ILE A 186 8.36 10.98 8.47
N PHE A 187 8.95 10.23 7.52
CA PHE A 187 8.84 8.77 7.47
C PHE A 187 9.32 8.15 8.78
N PHE A 188 10.52 8.49 9.25
CA PHE A 188 11.03 8.04 10.54
C PHE A 188 10.10 8.44 11.68
N TYR A 189 9.75 9.72 11.78
CA TYR A 189 9.01 10.28 12.91
C TYR A 189 7.59 9.70 13.02
N MET A 190 6.86 9.57 11.92
CA MET A 190 5.50 9.02 11.91
C MET A 190 5.50 7.58 12.42
N HIS A 191 6.37 6.72 11.85
CA HIS A 191 6.45 5.32 12.26
C HIS A 191 7.01 5.16 13.69
N GLN A 192 7.95 6.02 14.10
CA GLN A 192 8.45 6.06 15.47
C GLN A 192 7.32 6.38 16.47
N GLN A 193 6.44 7.33 16.15
CA GLN A 193 5.28 7.66 16.98
C GLN A 193 4.24 6.53 17.03
N ILE A 194 4.00 5.82 15.92
CA ILE A 194 3.17 4.60 15.91
C ILE A 194 3.76 3.56 16.86
N GLN A 195 5.07 3.30 16.78
CA GLN A 195 5.74 2.32 17.65
C GLN A 195 5.73 2.74 19.13
N ALA A 196 5.89 4.03 19.42
CA ALA A 196 5.81 4.54 20.79
C ALA A 196 4.40 4.33 21.38
N ARG A 197 3.35 4.70 20.63
CA ARG A 197 1.95 4.50 21.02
C ARG A 197 1.61 3.03 21.17
N TYR A 198 2.02 2.20 20.21
CA TYR A 198 1.82 0.75 20.29
C TYR A 198 2.48 0.16 21.55
N ASN A 199 3.70 0.58 21.89
CA ASN A 199 4.35 0.13 23.13
C ASN A 199 3.61 0.59 24.39
N PHE A 200 3.01 1.79 24.41
CA PHE A 200 2.14 2.20 25.53
C PHE A 200 0.92 1.28 25.65
N GLU A 201 0.22 1.00 24.55
CA GLU A 201 -0.92 0.08 24.57
C GLU A 201 -0.52 -1.32 25.03
N ARG A 202 0.63 -1.84 24.58
CA ARG A 202 1.17 -3.13 25.04
C ARG A 202 1.38 -3.16 26.55
N LEU A 203 2.04 -2.13 27.10
CA LEU A 203 2.29 -2.03 28.54
C LEU A 203 0.99 -1.95 29.35
N CYS A 204 -0.01 -1.19 28.86
CA CYS A 204 -1.35 -1.14 29.46
C CYS A 204 -2.08 -2.49 29.43
N ASN A 205 -1.74 -3.37 28.48
CA ASN A 205 -2.34 -4.68 28.29
C ASN A 205 -1.49 -5.85 28.81
N LYS A 206 -0.56 -5.58 29.74
CA LYS A 206 0.34 -6.57 30.35
C LYS A 206 1.19 -7.35 29.34
N LEU A 207 1.60 -6.68 28.26
CA LEU A 207 2.55 -7.18 27.27
C LEU A 207 3.88 -6.45 27.45
N GLY A 208 4.98 -7.12 27.10
CA GLY A 208 6.29 -6.48 27.01
C GLY A 208 6.36 -5.50 25.84
N ARG A 209 7.41 -4.67 25.81
CA ARG A 209 7.73 -3.88 24.61
C ARG A 209 7.91 -4.79 23.39
N VAL A 210 7.59 -4.28 22.21
CA VAL A 210 7.78 -5.01 20.95
C VAL A 210 9.23 -5.48 20.81
N LYS A 211 9.43 -6.76 20.48
CA LYS A 211 10.76 -7.29 20.15
C LYS A 211 11.07 -6.88 18.71
N ARG A 212 12.23 -6.27 18.48
CA ARG A 212 12.70 -5.93 17.13
C ARG A 212 12.94 -7.22 16.34
N LEU A 213 12.37 -7.31 15.14
CA LEU A 213 12.83 -8.24 14.11
C LEU A 213 14.17 -7.74 13.55
N HIS A 214 15.26 -8.39 13.95
CA HIS A 214 16.63 -7.98 13.61
C HIS A 214 17.42 -9.10 12.93
N ASP A 215 17.12 -10.34 13.31
CA ASP A 215 17.54 -11.55 12.62
C ASP A 215 16.40 -12.03 11.72
N PHE A 216 16.64 -12.05 10.41
CA PHE A 216 15.66 -12.47 9.41
C PHE A 216 15.61 -13.99 9.23
N ARG A 217 16.49 -14.74 9.91
CA ARG A 217 16.59 -16.20 9.84
C ARG A 217 15.97 -16.90 11.04
N GLU A 218 15.73 -16.18 12.14
CA GLU A 218 14.96 -16.71 13.27
C GLU A 218 13.50 -16.96 12.85
N PRO A 219 12.88 -18.06 13.32
CA PRO A 219 11.44 -18.23 13.18
C PRO A 219 10.68 -17.06 13.81
N ILE A 220 9.61 -16.62 13.15
CA ILE A 220 8.71 -15.58 13.66
C ILE A 220 7.64 -16.27 14.52
N PRO A 221 7.66 -16.11 15.86
CA PRO A 221 6.74 -16.83 16.72
C PRO A 221 5.31 -16.26 16.68
N GLU A 222 5.15 -14.97 16.34
CA GLU A 222 3.85 -14.31 16.28
C GLU A 222 3.05 -14.74 15.03
N ALA A 223 2.01 -15.54 15.23
CA ALA A 223 1.04 -15.84 14.19
C ALA A 223 -0.01 -14.72 14.06
N TYR A 224 -0.55 -14.52 12.85
CA TYR A 224 -1.67 -13.63 12.63
C TYR A 224 -2.57 -14.13 11.50
N PHE A 225 -3.86 -14.19 11.75
CA PHE A 225 -4.87 -14.66 10.79
C PHE A 225 -5.91 -13.55 10.56
N PRO A 226 -5.76 -12.72 9.51
CA PRO A 226 -6.48 -11.45 9.38
C PRO A 226 -8.00 -11.60 9.23
N LYS A 227 -8.50 -12.75 8.76
CA LYS A 227 -9.93 -12.97 8.41
C LYS A 227 -10.46 -11.91 7.44
N LEU A 228 -9.58 -11.38 6.61
CA LEU A 228 -9.97 -10.47 5.54
C LEU A 228 -9.98 -11.27 4.25
N ASP A 229 -10.88 -10.89 3.34
CA ASP A 229 -10.97 -11.43 2.00
C ASP A 229 -10.77 -10.36 0.95
N ASN A 230 -10.02 -10.71 -0.08
CA ASN A 230 -9.86 -9.90 -1.26
C ASN A 230 -11.09 -10.06 -2.16
N MET A 231 -11.98 -9.07 -2.13
CA MET A 231 -13.23 -9.06 -2.90
C MET A 231 -13.02 -8.98 -4.42
N ILE A 232 -11.82 -8.62 -4.88
CA ILE A 232 -11.49 -8.48 -6.31
C ILE A 232 -10.96 -9.80 -6.84
N ALA A 233 -10.00 -10.41 -6.14
CA ALA A 233 -9.42 -11.69 -6.52
C ALA A 233 -10.21 -12.90 -6.01
N SER A 234 -11.24 -12.68 -5.17
CA SER A 234 -12.00 -13.73 -4.47
C SER A 234 -11.10 -14.71 -3.72
N ARG A 235 -10.11 -14.18 -2.98
CA ARG A 235 -9.11 -14.95 -2.22
C ARG A 235 -8.89 -14.35 -0.85
N ASN A 236 -8.62 -15.17 0.16
CA ASN A 236 -8.20 -14.70 1.48
C ASN A 236 -6.89 -13.92 1.35
N TRP A 237 -6.59 -13.01 2.28
CA TRP A 237 -5.27 -12.35 2.32
C TRP A 237 -4.15 -13.36 2.67
N ALA A 238 -3.65 -13.99 1.61
CA ALA A 238 -2.40 -14.72 1.44
C ALA A 238 -1.87 -14.30 0.04
N ALA A 239 -0.56 -14.09 -0.11
CA ALA A 239 0.08 -13.24 -1.12
C ALA A 239 0.56 -13.99 -2.38
N ARG A 240 1.01 -13.21 -3.39
CA ARG A 240 1.03 -13.47 -4.85
C ARG A 240 2.41 -13.75 -5.48
N GLU A 241 2.34 -14.12 -6.77
CA GLU A 241 3.34 -14.22 -7.86
C GLU A 241 4.66 -13.45 -7.67
N VAL A 242 5.78 -14.21 -7.72
CA VAL A 242 7.17 -13.77 -7.55
C VAL A 242 7.95 -13.82 -8.87
N ASP A 243 7.29 -13.76 -10.04
CA ASP A 243 8.05 -13.77 -11.30
C ASP A 243 8.98 -12.54 -11.46
N GLN A 244 8.92 -11.57 -10.53
CA GLN A 244 9.78 -10.38 -10.53
C GLN A 244 10.23 -9.87 -9.14
N LEU A 245 9.93 -10.58 -8.05
CA LEU A 245 10.45 -10.22 -6.73
C LEU A 245 11.75 -10.99 -6.46
N VAL A 246 12.83 -10.55 -7.08
CA VAL A 246 14.13 -11.21 -7.01
C VAL A 246 14.99 -10.55 -5.93
N PHE A 247 14.93 -11.08 -4.71
CA PHE A 247 15.91 -10.78 -3.67
C PHE A 247 15.98 -11.93 -2.66
N ASP A 248 17.13 -12.06 -2.02
CA ASP A 248 17.36 -13.03 -0.95
C ASP A 248 17.37 -12.35 0.43
N ILE A 249 17.16 -13.13 1.50
CA ILE A 249 17.37 -12.66 2.87
C ILE A 249 18.77 -12.05 3.04
N GLN A 250 19.77 -12.59 2.32
CA GLN A 250 21.13 -12.07 2.31
C GLN A 250 21.23 -10.64 1.77
N ASP A 251 20.36 -10.25 0.83
CA ASP A 251 20.31 -8.87 0.35
C ASP A 251 19.86 -7.91 1.46
N LEU A 252 18.82 -8.28 2.21
CA LEU A 252 18.33 -7.51 3.35
C LEU A 252 19.40 -7.37 4.44
N GLU A 253 20.12 -8.46 4.76
CA GLU A 253 21.23 -8.47 5.71
C GLU A 253 22.36 -7.54 5.27
N ARG A 254 22.78 -7.63 4.00
CA ARG A 254 23.84 -6.81 3.43
C ARG A 254 23.49 -5.32 3.43
N TRP A 255 22.26 -4.97 3.05
CA TRP A 255 21.80 -3.58 3.07
C TRP A 255 21.71 -3.04 4.50
N ARG A 256 21.19 -3.84 5.44
CA ARG A 256 21.17 -3.49 6.87
C ARG A 256 22.58 -3.15 7.36
N ASP A 257 23.54 -4.01 7.10
CA ASP A 257 24.90 -3.88 7.63
C ASP A 257 25.60 -2.64 7.03
N ARG A 258 25.43 -2.38 5.73
CA ARG A 258 25.93 -1.16 5.08
C ARG A 258 25.31 0.12 5.61
N ILE A 259 24.01 0.11 5.90
CA ILE A 259 23.33 1.26 6.51
C ILE A 259 23.86 1.50 7.93
N ILE A 260 24.02 0.45 8.72
CA ILE A 260 24.58 0.54 10.08
C ILE A 260 26.01 1.09 10.04
N GLU A 261 26.85 0.59 9.13
CA GLU A 261 28.22 1.07 8.93
C GLU A 261 28.25 2.56 8.57
N ALA A 262 27.41 2.99 7.63
CA ALA A 262 27.31 4.40 7.24
C ALA A 262 26.89 5.31 8.42
N ILE A 263 25.97 4.82 9.27
CA ILE A 263 25.55 5.52 10.49
C ILE A 263 26.73 5.63 11.48
N GLN A 264 27.48 4.56 11.68
CA GLN A 264 28.61 4.53 12.62
C GLN A 264 29.76 5.47 12.20
N ILE A 265 30.01 5.58 10.89
CA ILE A 265 31.01 6.48 10.33
C ILE A 265 30.49 7.94 10.27
N GLY A 266 29.17 8.13 10.34
CA GLY A 266 28.52 9.43 10.21
C GLY A 266 28.50 9.96 8.77
N ARG A 267 28.69 9.10 7.76
CA ARG A 267 28.73 9.47 6.34
C ARG A 267 28.15 8.37 5.46
N VAL A 268 27.50 8.77 4.37
CA VAL A 268 26.97 7.90 3.31
C VAL A 268 27.72 8.15 2.00
N VAL A 269 27.60 7.23 1.05
CA VAL A 269 28.26 7.32 -0.26
C VAL A 269 27.20 7.43 -1.35
N ASN A 270 27.26 8.49 -2.15
CA ASN A 270 26.33 8.69 -3.26
C ASN A 270 26.68 7.81 -4.48
N GLU A 271 25.86 7.85 -5.53
CA GLU A 271 26.09 7.05 -6.75
C GLU A 271 27.39 7.39 -7.50
N LYS A 272 27.98 8.57 -7.26
CA LYS A 272 29.27 8.98 -7.83
C LYS A 272 30.47 8.54 -7.00
N GLY A 273 30.24 7.87 -5.86
CA GLY A 273 31.30 7.49 -4.94
C GLY A 273 31.74 8.61 -4.00
N GLU A 274 31.03 9.74 -3.97
CA GLU A 274 31.36 10.86 -3.09
C GLU A 274 30.76 10.64 -1.70
N SER A 275 31.51 11.03 -0.67
CA SER A 275 31.09 10.87 0.71
C SER A 275 30.29 12.08 1.20
N VAL A 276 29.04 11.85 1.61
CA VAL A 276 28.11 12.86 2.12
C VAL A 276 27.93 12.67 3.63
N GLU A 277 28.05 13.74 4.39
CA GLU A 277 27.97 13.71 5.85
C GLU A 277 26.52 13.60 6.35
N LEU A 278 26.29 12.78 7.37
CA LEU A 278 25.04 12.69 8.10
C LEU A 278 25.04 13.76 9.21
N THR A 279 24.55 14.95 8.88
CA THR A 279 24.50 16.07 9.83
C THR A 279 23.38 15.90 10.86
N GLU A 280 23.46 16.62 11.98
CA GLU A 280 22.40 16.59 13.02
C GLU A 280 21.02 17.01 12.50
N GLN A 281 20.98 17.97 11.57
CA GLN A 281 19.72 18.50 11.03
C GLN A 281 19.20 17.71 9.84
N GLY A 282 20.07 17.27 8.91
CA GLY A 282 19.66 16.65 7.65
C GLY A 282 19.90 15.15 7.57
N GLY A 283 20.72 14.58 8.45
CA GLY A 283 21.13 13.18 8.39
C GLY A 283 19.95 12.21 8.52
N ILE A 284 18.96 12.52 9.36
CA ILE A 284 17.78 11.68 9.53
C ILE A 284 16.89 11.66 8.28
N ASP A 285 16.84 12.75 7.51
CA ASP A 285 16.09 12.81 6.26
C ASP A 285 16.74 11.95 5.18
N VAL A 286 18.07 12.02 5.06
CA VAL A 286 18.85 11.15 4.18
C VAL A 286 18.64 9.68 4.56
N LEU A 287 18.75 9.34 5.84
CA LEU A 287 18.56 7.99 6.35
C LEU A 287 17.13 7.47 6.11
N GLY A 288 16.10 8.30 6.32
CA GLY A 288 14.72 7.90 6.06
C GLY A 288 14.47 7.54 4.60
N ASN A 289 15.00 8.35 3.67
CA ASN A 289 14.93 8.06 2.23
C ASN A 289 15.71 6.79 1.84
N MET A 290 16.81 6.49 2.53
CA MET A 290 17.61 5.29 2.30
C MET A 290 16.98 4.02 2.88
N VAL A 291 16.33 4.11 4.04
CA VAL A 291 15.76 2.94 4.73
C VAL A 291 14.44 2.51 4.10
N GLU A 292 13.58 3.45 3.67
CA GLU A 292 12.23 3.12 3.18
C GLU A 292 12.23 2.10 2.01
N ALA A 293 12.95 2.24 0.90
CA ALA A 293 13.70 3.36 0.36
C ALA A 293 12.86 4.10 -0.72
N THR A 294 13.14 5.39 -0.94
CA THR A 294 12.43 6.21 -1.95
C THR A 294 13.22 6.36 -3.23
N ILE A 295 12.65 7.01 -4.26
CA ILE A 295 13.42 7.45 -5.45
C ILE A 295 14.48 8.53 -5.12
N LEU A 296 14.45 9.08 -3.90
CA LEU A 296 15.42 10.07 -3.41
C LEU A 296 16.56 9.43 -2.62
N THR A 297 16.59 8.10 -2.52
CA THR A 297 17.70 7.39 -1.88
C THR A 297 19.02 7.78 -2.55
N ILE A 298 20.05 8.05 -1.74
CA ILE A 298 21.30 8.62 -2.24
C ILE A 298 22.09 7.65 -3.13
N ASN A 299 21.89 6.34 -2.91
CA ASN A 299 22.52 5.26 -3.67
C ASN A 299 21.75 3.96 -3.47
N ARG A 300 20.78 3.70 -4.36
CA ARG A 300 19.92 2.50 -4.26
C ARG A 300 20.70 1.20 -4.43
N ASN A 301 21.74 1.20 -5.27
CA ASN A 301 22.57 0.01 -5.50
C ASN A 301 23.36 -0.40 -4.25
N LEU A 302 23.83 0.59 -3.48
CA LEU A 302 24.61 0.33 -2.27
C LEU A 302 23.71 -0.02 -1.08
N TYR A 303 22.64 0.76 -0.85
CA TYR A 303 21.83 0.70 0.38
C TYR A 303 20.49 -0.03 0.23
N GLY A 304 20.08 -0.34 -1.00
CA GLY A 304 18.92 -1.20 -1.27
C GLY A 304 17.55 -0.57 -1.05
N ASP A 305 16.59 -1.44 -0.72
CA ASP A 305 15.17 -1.13 -0.50
C ASP A 305 14.62 -1.92 0.71
N ILE A 306 15.35 -1.83 1.83
CA ILE A 306 15.22 -2.78 2.96
C ILE A 306 13.83 -2.81 3.59
N HIS A 307 13.21 -1.67 3.91
CA HIS A 307 11.91 -1.65 4.57
C HIS A 307 10.80 -2.19 3.63
N ASN A 308 10.74 -1.70 2.39
CA ASN A 308 9.74 -2.16 1.42
C ASN A 308 9.86 -3.65 1.10
N LEU A 309 11.09 -4.15 0.91
CA LEU A 309 11.30 -5.56 0.59
C LEU A 309 11.15 -6.46 1.82
N ALA A 310 11.40 -5.97 3.04
CA ALA A 310 11.03 -6.69 4.26
C ALA A 310 9.50 -6.86 4.37
N HIS A 311 8.72 -5.83 4.03
CA HIS A 311 7.26 -5.95 3.91
C HIS A 311 6.85 -6.98 2.86
N ALA A 312 7.54 -7.01 1.71
CA ALA A 312 7.28 -8.01 0.68
C ALA A 312 7.59 -9.44 1.19
N ALA A 313 8.78 -9.67 1.77
CA ALA A 313 9.19 -10.96 2.34
C ALA A 313 8.18 -11.49 3.37
N LEU A 314 7.80 -10.66 4.35
CA LEU A 314 6.81 -11.04 5.37
C LEU A 314 5.43 -11.30 4.75
N GLY A 315 5.07 -10.53 3.73
CA GLY A 315 3.81 -10.71 3.00
C GLY A 315 3.72 -12.05 2.29
N ILE A 316 4.83 -12.57 1.75
CA ILE A 316 4.87 -13.81 0.94
C ILE A 316 5.43 -15.04 1.65
N CYS A 317 5.80 -14.94 2.93
CA CYS A 317 6.55 -16.00 3.62
C CYS A 317 5.85 -17.37 3.70
N HIS A 318 4.55 -17.43 3.43
CA HIS A 318 3.75 -18.67 3.40
C HIS A 318 3.80 -19.40 2.05
N ASP A 319 4.26 -18.76 0.97
CA ASP A 319 4.47 -19.35 -0.35
C ASP A 319 5.61 -18.62 -1.10
N PRO A 320 6.85 -18.62 -0.57
CA PRO A 320 7.93 -17.76 -1.06
C PRO A 320 8.44 -18.13 -2.46
N ASP A 321 8.21 -19.37 -2.89
CA ASP A 321 8.63 -19.90 -4.20
C ASP A 321 7.43 -20.34 -5.06
N MET A 322 6.23 -19.88 -4.70
CA MET A 322 5.01 -19.97 -5.52
C MET A 322 4.53 -21.38 -5.85
N ARG A 323 4.96 -22.40 -5.09
CA ARG A 323 4.58 -23.80 -5.34
C ARG A 323 3.11 -24.07 -5.08
N HIS A 324 2.45 -23.24 -4.28
CA HIS A 324 1.10 -23.52 -3.78
C HIS A 324 0.01 -22.72 -4.50
N LEU A 325 0.35 -21.92 -5.52
CA LEU A 325 -0.59 -21.18 -6.37
C LEU A 325 -1.70 -20.51 -5.57
N VAL A 326 -1.31 -19.92 -4.43
CA VAL A 326 -2.25 -19.23 -3.54
C VAL A 326 -2.89 -18.02 -4.25
N SER A 327 -2.41 -17.65 -5.46
CA SER A 327 -3.10 -16.90 -6.53
C SER A 327 -2.90 -17.54 -7.93
N LEU A 328 -3.83 -17.38 -8.89
CA LEU A 328 -3.78 -17.99 -10.23
C LEU A 328 -3.29 -16.99 -11.30
N PHE A 329 -2.12 -17.22 -11.91
CA PHE A 329 -1.93 -16.87 -13.33
C PHE A 329 -1.10 -17.95 -14.03
N ASN A 330 -1.50 -18.25 -15.27
CA ASN A 330 -0.98 -19.36 -16.07
C ASN A 330 0.12 -18.81 -17.00
N SER A 331 1.34 -19.34 -16.89
CA SER A 331 2.55 -18.86 -17.58
C SER A 331 2.56 -19.07 -19.11
N GLU A 332 1.46 -19.47 -19.72
CA GLU A 332 1.40 -19.79 -21.16
C GLU A 332 1.14 -18.58 -22.07
N THR A 333 0.85 -17.39 -21.53
CA THR A 333 0.47 -16.23 -22.36
C THR A 333 1.62 -15.29 -22.74
N TYR A 334 2.85 -15.55 -22.29
CA TYR A 334 4.00 -14.69 -22.57
C TYR A 334 5.26 -15.51 -22.88
N LYS A 335 5.33 -16.02 -24.10
CA LYS A 335 6.60 -16.31 -24.81
C LYS A 335 6.74 -15.37 -25.98
#